data_AF-A0A8S3JV73-F1
#
_entry.id   AF-A0A8S3JV73-F1
#
_cell.length_a   1.000
_cell.length_b   1.000
_cell.length_c   1.000
_cell.angle_alpha   90.00
_cell.angle_beta   90.00
_cell.angle_gamma   90.00
#
_symmetry.space_group_name_H-M   'P 1'
#
loop_
_entity.id
_entity.type
_entity.pdbx_description
1 polymer ?
#
loop_
_entity_poly.entity_id
_entity_poly.type
_entity_poly.pdbx_seq_one_letter_code
_entity_poly.pdbx_strand_id
1 'polypeptide(L)'
;NEDSYLPVEPVLLTDFEENRLSEQIRTQLGSGVTVDRLKVLFQELLAHDANSTGYVHYSSIQSLTYQLGLHMADDTLRFAMCKFVSPNQPRGFVNYEDLIRFIGKCLSAISPNQYE
;
A
#
# COMPACT_ATOMS: atom_id res chain seq x y z
N ASN A 1 -8.47 -5.96 20.93
CA ASN A 1 -8.05 -7.18 20.20
C ASN A 1 -7.47 -6.74 18.87
N GLU A 2 -6.19 -6.38 18.87
CA GLU A 2 -5.44 -6.00 17.66
C GLU A 2 -5.14 -7.21 16.76
N ASP A 3 -5.31 -8.41 17.31
CA ASP A 3 -5.09 -9.70 16.66
C ASP A 3 -5.99 -9.99 15.45
N SER A 4 -6.95 -9.14 15.08
CA SER A 4 -7.83 -9.36 13.92
C SER A 4 -7.78 -8.28 12.85
N TYR A 5 -6.84 -7.34 12.92
CA TYR A 5 -6.80 -6.21 11.99
C TYR A 5 -6.53 -6.66 10.54
N LEU A 6 -5.53 -7.50 10.31
CA LEU A 6 -5.24 -8.09 8.99
C LEU A 6 -5.48 -9.60 8.97
N PRO A 7 -5.81 -10.20 7.81
CA PRO A 7 -5.86 -11.65 7.67
C PRO A 7 -4.47 -12.26 7.86
N VAL A 8 -4.42 -13.58 8.05
CA VAL A 8 -3.16 -14.34 8.11
C VAL A 8 -2.65 -14.66 6.70
N GLU A 9 -3.58 -14.93 5.78
CA GLU A 9 -3.29 -15.24 4.39
C GLU A 9 -3.58 -14.04 3.47
N PRO A 10 -2.84 -13.87 2.37
CA PRO A 10 -3.12 -12.86 1.35
C PRO A 10 -4.54 -12.99 0.79
N VAL A 11 -5.23 -11.87 0.68
CA VAL A 11 -6.50 -11.81 -0.04
C VAL A 11 -6.21 -11.79 -1.55
N LEU A 12 -6.69 -12.81 -2.24
CA LEU A 12 -6.66 -12.89 -3.69
C LEU A 12 -7.86 -12.14 -4.26
N LEU A 13 -7.59 -11.20 -5.17
CA LEU A 13 -8.62 -10.45 -5.88
C LEU A 13 -8.70 -10.94 -7.33
N THR A 14 -9.91 -10.90 -7.87
CA THR A 14 -10.10 -10.96 -9.33
C THR A 14 -9.59 -9.69 -9.99
N ASP A 15 -9.31 -9.74 -11.30
CA ASP A 15 -8.90 -8.56 -12.08
C ASP A 15 -9.89 -7.39 -11.94
N PHE A 16 -11.19 -7.69 -11.89
CA PHE A 16 -12.23 -6.69 -11.69
C PHE A 16 -12.13 -6.00 -10.33
N GLU A 17 -11.96 -6.76 -9.25
CA GLU A 17 -11.81 -6.23 -7.89
C GLU A 17 -10.51 -5.44 -7.72
N GLU A 18 -9.42 -5.93 -8.31
CA GLU A 18 -8.13 -5.24 -8.31
C GLU A 18 -8.21 -3.89 -9.06
N ASN A 19 -8.90 -3.84 -10.20
CA ASN A 19 -9.13 -2.61 -10.93
C ASN A 19 -9.95 -1.59 -10.12
N ARG A 20 -11.02 -2.05 -9.43
CA ARG A 20 -11.82 -1.18 -8.56
C ARG A 20 -11.02 -0.64 -7.37
N LEU A 21 -10.22 -1.48 -6.73
CA LEU A 21 -9.33 -1.03 -5.64
C LEU A 21 -8.31 0.00 -6.16
N SER A 22 -7.74 -0.26 -7.33
CA SER A 22 -6.76 0.64 -7.95
C SER A 22 -7.36 2.02 -8.26
N GLU A 23 -8.59 2.05 -8.77
CA GLU A 23 -9.34 3.29 -9.04
C GLU A 23 -9.69 4.04 -7.75
N GLN A 24 -10.07 3.33 -6.69
CA GLN A 24 -10.32 3.93 -5.37
C GLN A 24 -9.06 4.58 -4.78
N ILE A 25 -7.93 3.86 -4.79
CA ILE A 25 -6.64 4.38 -4.32
C ILE A 25 -6.25 5.62 -5.13
N ARG A 26 -6.36 5.56 -6.46
CA ARG A 26 -6.07 6.69 -7.35
C ARG A 26 -6.93 7.90 -7.03
N THR A 27 -8.23 7.71 -6.84
CA THR A 27 -9.17 8.79 -6.54
C THR A 27 -8.88 9.45 -5.20
N GLN A 28 -8.54 8.65 -4.18
CA GLN A 28 -8.28 9.15 -2.83
C GLN A 28 -6.93 9.88 -2.72
N LEU A 29 -5.88 9.34 -3.35
CA LEU A 29 -4.57 10.01 -3.38
C LEU A 29 -4.57 11.24 -4.30
N GLY A 30 -5.44 11.25 -5.32
CA GLY A 30 -5.58 12.34 -6.27
C GLY A 30 -4.30 12.62 -7.06
N SER A 31 -4.22 13.80 -7.68
CA SER A 31 -3.00 14.27 -8.37
C SER A 31 -1.92 14.81 -7.42
N GLY A 32 -2.20 14.89 -6.12
CA GLY A 32 -1.31 15.46 -5.11
C GLY A 32 -0.17 14.54 -4.67
N VAL A 33 -0.25 13.25 -4.99
CA VAL A 33 0.78 12.26 -4.65
C VAL A 33 1.73 12.08 -5.82
N THR A 34 2.99 12.44 -5.58
CA THR A 34 4.07 12.29 -6.55
C THR A 34 4.83 10.99 -6.32
N VAL A 35 5.52 10.54 -7.36
CA VAL A 35 6.49 9.43 -7.27
C VAL A 35 7.53 9.69 -6.15
N ASP A 36 7.90 10.95 -5.92
CA ASP A 36 8.86 11.29 -4.88
C ASP A 36 8.32 11.06 -3.46
N ARG A 37 7.02 11.25 -3.22
CA ARG A 37 6.41 10.87 -1.93
C ARG A 37 6.42 9.36 -1.71
N LEU A 38 6.20 8.56 -2.76
CA LEU A 38 6.32 7.11 -2.66
C LEU A 38 7.76 6.66 -2.39
N LYS A 39 8.77 7.35 -2.95
CA LYS A 39 10.18 7.11 -2.64
C LYS A 39 10.49 7.41 -1.17
N VAL A 40 9.99 8.52 -0.64
CA VAL A 40 10.16 8.85 0.79
C VAL A 40 9.50 7.79 1.65
N LEU A 41 8.26 7.40 1.36
CA LEU A 41 7.59 6.31 2.07
C LEU A 41 8.42 5.01 2.06
N PHE A 42 8.97 4.63 0.90
CA PHE A 42 9.82 3.46 0.78
C PHE A 42 11.08 3.55 1.67
N GLN A 43 11.75 4.70 1.68
CA GLN A 43 12.94 4.93 2.50
C GLN A 43 12.64 4.84 3.99
N GLU A 44 11.52 5.42 4.44
CA GLU A 44 11.10 5.34 5.84
C GLU A 44 10.77 3.88 6.23
N LEU A 45 10.06 3.15 5.37
CA LEU A 45 9.73 1.74 5.64
C LEU A 45 10.97 0.84 5.69
N LEU A 46 11.97 1.12 4.85
CA LEU A 46 13.26 0.43 4.91
C LEU A 46 13.95 0.63 6.27
N ALA A 47 13.82 1.81 6.89
CA ALA A 47 14.35 2.05 8.23
C ALA A 47 13.63 1.25 9.33
N HIS A 48 12.38 0.81 9.09
CA HIS A 48 11.63 -0.08 9.97
C HIS A 48 11.91 -1.58 9.70
N ASP A 49 12.58 -1.91 8.61
CA ASP A 49 12.95 -3.27 8.22
C ASP A 49 14.47 -3.48 8.40
N ALA A 50 14.90 -3.52 9.66
CA ALA A 50 16.32 -3.58 10.03
C ALA A 50 17.10 -4.77 9.45
N ASN A 51 16.40 -5.83 9.05
CA ASN A 51 16.97 -7.05 8.48
C ASN A 51 16.77 -7.14 6.95
N SER A 52 16.25 -6.10 6.30
CA SER A 52 15.98 -6.05 4.86
C SER A 52 15.17 -7.26 4.37
N THR A 53 14.12 -7.61 5.11
CA THR A 53 13.25 -8.75 4.82
C THR A 53 12.21 -8.46 3.73
N GLY A 54 11.94 -7.19 3.45
CA GLY A 54 10.84 -6.73 2.61
C GLY A 54 9.51 -6.63 3.34
N TYR A 55 9.47 -6.82 4.67
CA TYR A 55 8.24 -6.83 5.47
C TYR A 55 8.31 -5.84 6.64
N VAL A 56 7.20 -5.16 6.87
CA VAL A 56 7.02 -4.34 8.09
C VAL A 56 5.63 -4.56 8.67
N HIS A 57 5.46 -4.22 9.95
CA HIS A 57 4.16 -4.27 10.59
C HIS A 57 3.23 -3.18 10.04
N TYR A 58 1.94 -3.51 9.86
CA TYR A 58 0.95 -2.62 9.26
C TYR A 58 0.81 -1.27 9.97
N SER A 59 1.02 -1.23 11.28
CA SER A 59 0.94 0.01 12.07
C SER A 59 2.00 1.03 11.63
N SER A 60 3.18 0.56 11.22
CA SER A 60 4.24 1.42 10.67
C SER A 60 3.81 2.00 9.33
N ILE A 61 3.20 1.17 8.46
CA ILE A 61 2.66 1.62 7.17
C ILE A 61 1.61 2.71 7.38
N GLN A 62 0.63 2.48 8.25
CA GLN A 62 -0.43 3.46 8.54
C GLN A 62 0.13 4.77 9.11
N SER A 63 1.09 4.67 10.04
CA SER A 63 1.68 5.86 10.66
C SER A 63 2.44 6.69 9.63
N LEU A 64 3.24 6.04 8.78
CA LEU A 64 4.05 6.71 7.76
C LEU A 64 3.20 7.27 6.62
N THR A 65 2.16 6.56 6.16
CA THR A 65 1.25 7.10 5.14
C THR A 65 0.54 8.36 5.63
N TYR A 66 0.10 8.36 6.90
CA TYR A 66 -0.48 9.56 7.52
C TYR A 66 0.54 10.70 7.63
N GLN A 67 1.73 10.43 8.18
CA GLN A 67 2.78 11.44 8.37
C GLN A 67 3.27 12.09 7.07
N LEU A 68 3.32 11.31 5.98
CA LEU A 68 3.75 11.78 4.65
C LEU A 68 2.60 12.39 3.83
N GLY A 69 1.41 12.51 4.42
CA GLY A 69 0.23 13.06 3.77
C GLY A 69 -0.26 12.23 2.59
N LEU A 70 -0.02 10.92 2.60
CA LEU A 70 -0.61 9.94 1.69
C LEU A 70 -1.99 9.55 2.22
N HIS A 71 -2.88 10.54 2.25
CA HIS A 71 -4.20 10.39 2.86
C HIS A 71 -5.08 9.47 2.02
N MET A 72 -5.37 8.30 2.56
CA MET A 72 -6.34 7.33 2.05
C MET A 72 -7.31 7.01 3.18
N ALA A 73 -8.52 6.57 2.85
CA ALA A 73 -9.42 6.00 3.82
C ALA A 73 -8.78 4.76 4.45
N ASP A 74 -8.87 4.64 5.77
CA ASP A 74 -8.25 3.54 6.53
C ASP A 74 -8.67 2.16 6.00
N ASP A 75 -9.95 2.00 5.63
CA ASP A 75 -10.45 0.75 5.07
C ASP A 75 -9.84 0.43 3.69
N THR A 76 -9.57 1.45 2.87
CA THR A 76 -8.90 1.27 1.57
C THR A 76 -7.44 0.87 1.75
N LEU A 77 -6.71 1.54 2.65
CA LEU A 77 -5.32 1.17 2.98
C LEU A 77 -5.26 -0.25 3.56
N ARG A 78 -6.15 -0.55 4.50
CA ARG A 78 -6.27 -1.88 5.12
C ARG A 78 -6.52 -2.96 4.08
N PHE A 79 -7.50 -2.75 3.20
CA PHE A 79 -7.83 -3.73 2.18
C PHE A 79 -6.70 -3.91 1.16
N ALA A 80 -5.96 -2.85 0.82
CA ALA A 80 -4.75 -2.97 0.02
C ALA A 80 -3.66 -3.79 0.74
N MET A 81 -3.43 -3.55 2.03
CA MET A 81 -2.47 -4.33 2.83
C MET A 81 -2.84 -5.82 2.92
N CYS A 82 -4.13 -6.16 2.97
CA CYS A 82 -4.59 -7.55 2.99
C CYS A 82 -4.08 -8.38 1.80
N LYS A 83 -3.81 -7.76 0.64
CA LYS A 83 -3.26 -8.47 -0.53
C LYS A 83 -1.79 -8.86 -0.37
N PHE A 84 -1.08 -8.20 0.53
CA PHE A 84 0.37 -8.28 0.65
C PHE A 84 0.81 -8.73 2.04
N VAL A 85 -0.10 -9.29 2.86
CA VAL A 85 0.31 -9.91 4.12
C VAL A 85 1.22 -11.10 3.86
N SER A 86 2.12 -11.41 4.79
CA SER A 86 2.99 -12.58 4.66
C SER A 86 2.48 -13.74 5.51
N PRO A 87 2.22 -14.91 4.93
CA PRO A 87 1.91 -16.11 5.71
C PRO A 87 3.14 -16.66 6.46
N ASN A 88 4.35 -16.20 6.08
CA ASN A 88 5.61 -16.66 6.65
C ASN A 88 6.18 -15.71 7.74
N GLN A 89 5.47 -14.64 8.06
CA GLN A 89 5.82 -13.70 9.12
C GLN A 89 4.77 -13.75 10.24
N PRO A 90 5.04 -13.15 11.41
CA PRO A 90 4.00 -12.91 12.39
C PRO A 90 2.81 -12.16 11.77
N ARG A 91 1.61 -12.38 12.31
CA ARG A 91 0.39 -11.71 11.82
C ARG A 91 0.58 -10.19 11.86
N GLY A 92 0.07 -9.51 10.82
CA GLY A 92 0.15 -8.05 10.70
C GLY A 92 1.36 -7.54 9.94
N PHE A 93 2.28 -8.43 9.52
CA PHE A 93 3.38 -8.07 8.64
C PHE A 93 2.93 -8.07 7.17
N VAL A 94 3.32 -7.01 6.46
CA VAL A 94 2.93 -6.72 5.08
C VAL A 94 4.20 -6.56 4.26
N ASN A 95 4.24 -7.17 3.08
CA ASN A 95 5.24 -6.92 2.06
C ASN A 95 5.07 -5.49 1.55
N TYR A 96 5.89 -4.59 2.05
CA TYR A 96 5.74 -3.16 1.75
C TYR A 96 6.28 -2.82 0.36
N GLU A 97 7.23 -3.59 -0.17
CA GLU A 97 7.77 -3.40 -1.50
C GLU A 97 6.70 -3.61 -2.57
N ASP A 98 5.95 -4.72 -2.45
CA ASP A 98 4.86 -5.06 -3.36
C ASP A 98 3.67 -4.11 -3.20
N LEU A 99 3.36 -3.70 -1.96
CA LEU A 99 2.34 -2.68 -1.69
C LEU A 99 2.68 -1.34 -2.37
N ILE A 100 3.92 -0.84 -2.21
CA ILE A 100 4.34 0.42 -2.83
C ILE A 100 4.35 0.30 -4.35
N ARG A 101 4.81 -0.82 -4.90
CA ARG A 101 4.75 -1.08 -6.34
C ARG A 101 3.30 -1.05 -6.84
N PHE A 102 2.37 -1.65 -6.10
CA PHE A 102 0.94 -1.62 -6.42
C PHE A 102 0.37 -0.20 -6.38
N ILE A 103 0.63 0.57 -5.32
CA ILE A 103 0.20 1.97 -5.23
C ILE A 103 0.80 2.79 -6.38
N GLY A 104 2.08 2.60 -6.70
CA GLY A 104 2.74 3.24 -7.83
C GLY A 104 2.04 2.95 -9.17
N LYS A 105 1.67 1.68 -9.42
CA LYS A 105 0.88 1.30 -10.61
C LYS A 105 -0.49 1.99 -10.65
N CYS A 106 -1.15 2.13 -9.50
CA CYS A 106 -2.44 2.83 -9.41
C CYS A 106 -2.32 4.29 -9.88
N LEU A 107 -1.19 4.95 -9.59
CA LEU A 107 -0.90 6.33 -9.99
C LEU A 107 -0.42 6.45 -11.45
N SER A 108 0.35 5.49 -11.96
CA SER A 108 0.89 5.54 -13.34
C SER A 108 -0.16 5.37 -14.43
N ALA A 109 -1.33 4.80 -14.12
CA ALA A 109 -2.45 4.66 -15.06
C ALA A 109 -3.15 6.00 -15.42
N ILE A 110 -2.52 7.15 -15.12
CA ILE A 110 -3.00 8.50 -15.46
C ILE A 110 -2.40 9.04 -16.78
N SER A 111 -1.63 8.26 -17.57
CA SER A 111 -1.25 8.68 -18.94
C SER A 111 -1.06 7.46 -19.85
N PRO A 112 -1.74 7.39 -21.03
CA PRO A 112 -1.82 8.45 -22.03
C PRO A 112 -3.25 8.70 -22.57
N ASN A 113 -3.83 9.88 -22.33
CA ASN A 113 -4.97 10.40 -23.10
C ASN A 113 -5.13 11.92 -22.91
N GLN A 114 -4.01 12.66 -22.91
CA GLN A 114 -4.05 14.14 -22.88
C GLN A 114 -3.45 14.83 -24.10
N TYR A 115 -3.13 14.08 -25.16
CA TYR A 115 -2.85 14.64 -26.48
C TYR A 115 -3.32 13.67 -27.55
N GLU A 116 -4.58 13.78 -27.95
CA GLU A 116 -5.10 13.50 -29.30
C GLU A 116 -6.50 14.09 -29.46
#